data_AF-A0A3D1EXN8-F1
#
_entry.id   AF-A0A3D1EXN8-F1
#
_cell.length_a   1.000
_cell.length_b   1.000
_cell.length_c   1.000
_cell.angle_alpha   90.00
_cell.angle_beta   90.00
_cell.angle_gamma   90.00
#
_symmetry.space_group_name_H-M   'P 1'
#
loop_
_entity.id
_entity.type
_entity.pdbx_description
1 polymer ?
#
loop_
_entity_poly.entity_id
_entity_poly.type
_entity_poly.pdbx_seq_one_letter_code
_entity_poly.pdbx_strand_id
1 'polypeptide(L)'
;MERPTFSQNWSRVSRLTPTLRPHVQMTRQLFRGEHWYVAHDPISNNFFRLNPVAHHFVGLLDGKRQVDEAWRLTTDRYADMAPTQNEVIHILGQLNQSNLLRVDLPVDAKPLLDRANRRKVKQWTGQAMSILFVRIPLINPDRFLTWCLPLFKPLLSKGGLALWIAWLAYCLWQFIPHVGSFIHDAESVLAPANWGWMVLLFLITKAIHEFGHGILCKRFGGAVPEMGVMMLIMMPAPFVDATSSWSFASRWHRFLVNAAGMMFELAIAGGAALFWLYETA
;
A
#
# COMPACT_ATOMS: atom_id res chain seq x y z
N MET A 1 26.06 -18.84 -4.31
CA MET A 1 24.81 -19.57 -4.00
C MET A 1 24.41 -20.33 -5.24
N GLU A 2 24.32 -21.65 -5.16
CA GLU A 2 23.84 -22.46 -6.28
C GLU A 2 22.40 -22.06 -6.61
N ARG A 3 22.14 -21.72 -7.88
CA ARG A 3 20.78 -21.53 -8.42
C ARG A 3 20.43 -22.77 -9.23
N PRO A 4 20.01 -23.88 -8.60
CA PRO A 4 19.68 -25.09 -9.34
C PRO A 4 18.51 -24.82 -10.27
N THR A 5 18.77 -24.96 -11.58
CA THR A 5 17.81 -24.72 -12.64
C THR A 5 16.59 -25.63 -12.52
N PHE A 6 16.81 -26.87 -12.08
CA PHE A 6 15.78 -27.91 -11.99
C PHE A 6 15.23 -28.09 -10.57
N SER A 7 13.96 -28.48 -10.48
CA SER A 7 13.26 -28.75 -9.22
C SER A 7 12.74 -30.19 -9.16
N GLN A 8 12.92 -30.85 -8.02
CA GLN A 8 12.34 -32.19 -7.78
C GLN A 8 10.80 -32.18 -7.80
N ASN A 9 10.18 -31.01 -7.57
CA ASN A 9 8.72 -30.86 -7.55
C ASN A 9 8.14 -30.45 -8.92
N TRP A 10 8.96 -30.32 -9.96
CA TRP A 10 8.53 -29.79 -11.26
C TRP A 10 7.42 -30.62 -11.91
N SER A 11 7.49 -31.95 -11.82
CA SER A 11 6.53 -32.87 -12.42
C SER A 11 5.08 -32.64 -11.99
N ARG A 12 4.86 -32.02 -10.82
CA ARG A 12 3.53 -31.73 -10.27
C ARG A 12 2.95 -30.41 -10.76
N VAL A 13 3.78 -29.52 -11.30
CA VAL A 13 3.41 -28.15 -11.73
C VAL A 13 3.51 -28.01 -13.24
N SER A 14 4.41 -28.75 -13.89
CA SER A 14 4.76 -28.66 -15.30
C SER A 14 3.56 -28.79 -16.24
N ARG A 15 2.60 -29.66 -15.90
CA ARG A 15 1.40 -29.94 -16.69
C ARG A 15 0.22 -29.02 -16.40
N LEU A 16 0.34 -28.11 -15.44
CA LEU A 16 -0.73 -27.17 -15.13
C LEU A 16 -0.89 -26.16 -16.27
N THR A 17 -2.11 -25.71 -16.50
CA THR A 17 -2.44 -24.67 -17.48
C THR A 17 -3.06 -23.47 -16.77
N PRO A 18 -2.27 -22.73 -15.96
CA PRO A 18 -2.78 -21.59 -15.21
C PRO A 18 -3.11 -20.42 -16.16
N THR A 19 -4.00 -19.54 -15.71
CA THR A 19 -4.29 -18.26 -16.37
C THR A 19 -4.43 -17.16 -15.33
N LEU A 20 -4.13 -15.91 -15.69
CA LEU A 20 -4.47 -14.77 -14.85
C LEU A 20 -5.98 -14.60 -14.78
N ARG A 21 -6.50 -14.14 -13.64
CA ARG A 21 -7.94 -13.85 -13.55
C ARG A 21 -8.31 -12.66 -14.45
N PRO A 22 -9.52 -12.63 -15.04
CA PRO A 22 -9.92 -11.61 -16.01
C PRO A 22 -9.86 -10.16 -15.50
N HIS A 23 -10.06 -9.98 -14.19
CA HIS A 23 -10.08 -8.67 -13.54
C HIS A 23 -8.70 -8.19 -13.07
N VAL A 24 -7.63 -8.98 -13.29
CA VAL A 24 -6.26 -8.56 -12.94
C VAL A 24 -5.80 -7.49 -13.91
N GLN A 25 -5.42 -6.34 -13.36
CA GLN A 25 -4.87 -5.22 -14.11
C GLN A 25 -3.34 -5.24 -14.02
N MET A 26 -2.67 -5.08 -15.17
CA MET A 26 -1.21 -5.02 -15.24
C MET A 26 -0.77 -3.59 -15.50
N THR A 27 -0.02 -3.00 -14.57
CA THR A 27 0.53 -1.63 -14.72
C THR A 27 2.05 -1.67 -14.83
N ARG A 28 2.59 -1.05 -15.87
CA ARG A 28 4.05 -0.88 -16.02
C ARG A 28 4.52 0.29 -15.16
N GLN A 29 5.60 0.08 -14.42
CA GLN A 29 6.25 1.07 -13.56
C GLN A 29 7.75 1.13 -13.85
N LEU A 30 8.34 2.30 -13.66
CA LEU A 30 9.78 2.50 -13.73
C LEU A 30 10.31 2.62 -12.31
N PHE A 31 11.21 1.72 -11.91
CA PHE A 31 11.79 1.71 -10.57
C PHE A 31 13.30 1.50 -10.68
N ARG A 32 14.08 2.46 -10.15
CA ARG A 32 15.56 2.46 -10.21
C ARG A 32 16.14 2.27 -11.62
N GLY A 33 15.49 2.83 -12.64
CA GLY A 33 15.91 2.73 -14.05
C GLY A 33 15.47 1.45 -14.75
N GLU A 34 14.93 0.46 -14.02
CA GLU A 34 14.42 -0.78 -14.60
C GLU A 34 12.89 -0.78 -14.70
N HIS A 35 12.38 -1.53 -15.68
CA HIS A 35 10.95 -1.73 -15.85
C HIS A 35 10.44 -2.82 -14.91
N TRP A 36 9.41 -2.48 -14.14
CA TRP A 36 8.67 -3.41 -13.30
C TRP A 36 7.20 -3.44 -13.75
N TYR A 37 6.55 -4.57 -13.55
CA TYR A 37 5.14 -4.76 -13.85
C TYR A 37 4.41 -5.11 -12.56
N VAL A 38 3.30 -4.43 -12.27
CA VAL A 38 2.50 -4.67 -11.07
C VAL A 38 1.17 -5.25 -11.49
N ALA A 39 0.93 -6.51 -11.10
CA ALA A 39 -0.35 -7.17 -11.20
C ALA A 39 -1.21 -6.75 -10.00
N HIS A 40 -2.41 -6.26 -10.26
CA HIS A 40 -3.35 -5.78 -9.23
C HIS A 40 -4.72 -6.44 -9.42
N ASP A 41 -5.26 -7.01 -8.35
CA ASP A 41 -6.67 -7.38 -8.26
C ASP A 41 -7.47 -6.24 -7.59
N PRO A 42 -8.34 -5.52 -8.32
CA PRO A 42 -9.13 -4.42 -7.75
C PRO A 42 -10.21 -4.89 -6.76
N ILE A 43 -10.59 -6.18 -6.76
CA ILE A 43 -11.61 -6.74 -5.86
C ILE A 43 -10.98 -7.08 -4.51
N SER A 44 -9.86 -7.80 -4.52
CA SER A 44 -9.18 -8.22 -3.29
C SER A 44 -8.09 -7.26 -2.82
N ASN A 45 -7.86 -6.18 -3.57
CA ASN A 45 -6.79 -5.20 -3.36
C ASN A 45 -5.39 -5.81 -3.19
N ASN A 46 -5.12 -6.93 -3.87
CA ASN A 46 -3.82 -7.61 -3.81
C ASN A 46 -2.89 -7.14 -4.93
N PHE A 47 -1.61 -7.00 -4.61
CA PHE A 47 -0.58 -6.56 -5.55
C PHE A 47 0.56 -7.56 -5.62
N PHE A 48 1.07 -7.79 -6.83
CA PHE A 48 2.27 -8.58 -7.06
C PHE A 48 3.19 -7.91 -8.06
N ARG A 49 4.47 -7.76 -7.71
CA ARG A 49 5.48 -7.15 -8.58
C ARG A 49 6.24 -8.21 -9.36
N LEU A 50 6.33 -7.98 -10.66
CA LEU A 50 7.00 -8.82 -11.63
C LEU A 50 8.14 -8.01 -12.27
N ASN A 51 9.32 -8.62 -12.33
CA ASN A 51 10.39 -8.11 -13.20
C ASN A 51 10.02 -8.39 -14.68
N PRO A 52 10.76 -7.86 -15.67
CA PRO A 52 10.41 -8.03 -17.08
C PRO A 52 10.33 -9.50 -17.54
N VAL A 53 11.23 -10.35 -17.02
CA VAL A 53 11.30 -11.77 -17.39
C VAL A 53 10.12 -12.54 -16.80
N ALA A 54 9.80 -12.32 -15.53
CA ALA A 54 8.63 -12.92 -14.87
C ALA A 54 7.33 -12.41 -15.49
N HIS A 55 7.25 -11.14 -15.89
CA HIS A 55 6.11 -10.62 -16.64
C HIS A 55 5.94 -11.32 -17.98
N HIS A 56 7.04 -11.59 -18.72
CA HIS A 56 6.96 -12.36 -19.96
C HIS A 56 6.43 -13.77 -19.71
N PHE A 57 7.00 -14.48 -18.73
CA PHE A 57 6.55 -15.83 -18.35
C PHE A 57 5.05 -15.84 -17.98
N VAL A 58 4.62 -14.92 -17.12
CA VAL A 58 3.21 -14.80 -16.70
C VAL A 58 2.30 -14.45 -17.88
N GLY A 59 2.76 -13.63 -18.83
CA GLY A 59 2.02 -13.31 -20.06
C GLY A 59 1.82 -14.49 -21.01
N LEU A 60 2.61 -15.56 -20.88
CA LEU A 60 2.44 -16.80 -21.65
C LEU A 60 1.38 -17.74 -21.05
N LEU A 61 0.88 -17.46 -19.85
CA LEU A 61 -0.09 -18.28 -19.11
C LEU A 61 -1.52 -17.93 -19.53
N ASP A 62 -2.00 -18.56 -20.60
CA ASP A 62 -3.31 -18.30 -21.23
C ASP A 62 -4.41 -19.30 -20.84
N GLY A 63 -4.11 -20.23 -19.93
CA GLY A 63 -5.04 -21.28 -19.51
C GLY A 63 -5.09 -22.50 -20.44
N LYS A 64 -4.34 -22.49 -21.54
CA LYS A 64 -4.20 -23.62 -22.48
C LYS A 64 -2.77 -24.16 -22.50
N ARG A 65 -1.79 -23.25 -22.42
CA ARG A 65 -0.37 -23.59 -22.41
C ARG A 65 0.04 -24.21 -21.08
N GLN A 66 0.82 -25.29 -21.15
CA GLN A 66 1.41 -25.91 -19.98
C GLN A 66 2.54 -25.04 -19.40
N VAL A 67 2.69 -25.04 -18.07
CA VAL A 67 3.78 -24.33 -17.38
C VAL A 67 5.15 -24.71 -17.93
N ASP A 68 5.36 -25.98 -18.29
CA ASP A 68 6.62 -26.44 -18.89
C ASP A 68 6.94 -25.76 -20.22
N GLU A 69 5.93 -25.66 -21.10
CA GLU A 69 6.09 -25.00 -22.38
C GLU A 69 6.34 -23.49 -22.20
N ALA A 70 5.60 -22.84 -21.31
CA ALA A 70 5.81 -21.42 -20.98
C ALA A 70 7.20 -21.16 -20.40
N TRP A 71 7.70 -22.06 -19.55
CA TRP A 71 9.05 -21.97 -19.00
C TRP A 71 10.11 -22.12 -20.08
N ARG A 72 10.04 -23.16 -20.92
CA ARG A 72 10.97 -23.36 -22.05
C ARG A 72 11.01 -22.16 -22.99
N LEU A 73 9.85 -21.62 -23.39
CA LEU A 73 9.78 -20.42 -24.23
C LEU A 73 10.45 -19.20 -23.58
N THR A 74 10.33 -19.07 -22.25
CA THR A 74 10.98 -18.00 -21.50
C THR A 74 12.50 -18.23 -21.42
N THR A 75 12.93 -19.47 -21.21
CA THR A 75 14.34 -19.88 -21.19
C THR A 75 15.01 -19.68 -22.54
N ASP A 76 14.35 -20.05 -23.64
CA ASP A 76 14.87 -19.85 -25.00
C ASP A 76 15.05 -18.37 -25.33
N ARG A 77 14.18 -17.50 -24.80
CA ARG A 77 14.25 -16.05 -25.06
C ARG A 77 15.27 -15.32 -24.18
N TYR A 78 15.38 -15.69 -22.90
CA TYR A 78 16.13 -14.92 -21.90
C TYR A 78 17.38 -15.63 -21.37
N ALA A 79 17.64 -16.88 -21.79
CA ALA A 79 18.79 -17.69 -21.40
C ALA A 79 19.07 -17.64 -19.89
N ASP A 80 20.25 -17.19 -19.47
CA ASP A 80 20.69 -17.13 -18.07
C ASP A 80 19.84 -16.20 -17.18
N MET A 81 19.09 -15.28 -17.79
CA MET A 81 18.19 -14.37 -17.08
C MET A 81 16.80 -14.97 -16.84
N ALA A 82 16.51 -16.13 -17.43
CA ALA A 82 15.24 -16.83 -17.24
C ALA A 82 15.07 -17.33 -15.80
N PRO A 83 13.82 -17.38 -15.29
CA PRO A 83 13.57 -17.92 -13.96
C PRO A 83 13.91 -19.42 -13.93
N THR A 84 14.53 -19.87 -12.86
CA THR A 84 14.71 -21.32 -12.60
C THR A 84 13.35 -21.98 -12.33
N GLN A 85 13.27 -23.31 -12.40
CA GLN A 85 12.03 -24.04 -12.07
C GLN A 85 11.54 -23.75 -10.65
N ASN A 86 12.46 -23.58 -9.70
CA ASN A 86 12.11 -23.20 -8.32
C ASN A 86 11.54 -21.78 -8.24
N GLU A 87 12.09 -20.84 -9.01
CA GLU A 87 11.58 -19.47 -9.10
C GLU A 87 10.21 -19.42 -9.77
N VAL A 88 9.98 -20.23 -10.81
CA VAL A 88 8.66 -20.39 -11.43
C VAL A 88 7.63 -20.91 -10.43
N ILE A 89 7.97 -21.97 -9.68
CA ILE A 89 7.09 -22.51 -8.62
C ILE A 89 6.79 -21.42 -7.57
N HIS A 90 7.78 -20.60 -7.22
CA HIS A 90 7.58 -19.49 -6.29
C HIS A 90 6.64 -18.41 -6.85
N ILE A 91 6.85 -17.99 -8.10
CA ILE A 91 6.00 -17.01 -8.80
C ILE A 91 4.55 -17.52 -8.85
N LEU A 92 4.33 -18.76 -9.28
CA LEU A 92 3.01 -19.38 -9.35
C LEU A 92 2.36 -19.50 -7.95
N GLY A 93 3.14 -19.88 -6.94
CA GLY A 93 2.68 -19.93 -5.56
C GLY A 93 2.22 -18.58 -5.01
N GLN A 94 3.00 -17.51 -5.26
CA GLN A 94 2.66 -16.15 -4.84
C GLN A 94 1.44 -15.60 -5.61
N LEU A 95 1.34 -15.84 -6.91
CA LEU A 95 0.19 -15.45 -7.72
C LEU A 95 -1.10 -16.18 -7.29
N ASN A 96 -1.01 -17.46 -6.93
CA ASN A 96 -2.16 -18.21 -6.42
C ASN A 96 -2.60 -17.72 -5.02
N GLN A 97 -1.67 -17.47 -4.10
CA GLN A 97 -1.98 -16.96 -2.75
C GLN A 97 -2.55 -15.54 -2.76
N SER A 98 -2.09 -14.68 -3.68
CA SER A 98 -2.65 -13.34 -3.90
C SER A 98 -3.97 -13.34 -4.68
N ASN A 99 -4.51 -14.53 -4.99
CA ASN A 99 -5.75 -14.73 -5.74
C ASN A 99 -5.71 -14.16 -7.18
N LEU A 100 -4.51 -13.91 -7.72
CA LEU A 100 -4.29 -13.37 -9.07
C LEU A 100 -4.34 -14.45 -10.17
N LEU A 101 -4.14 -15.71 -9.78
CA LEU A 101 -4.13 -16.85 -10.67
C LEU A 101 -5.47 -17.60 -10.60
N ARG A 102 -6.00 -18.02 -11.75
CA ARG A 102 -6.96 -19.11 -11.86
C ARG A 102 -6.20 -20.34 -12.33
N VAL A 103 -6.21 -21.38 -11.51
CA VAL A 103 -5.71 -22.69 -11.91
C VAL A 103 -6.85 -23.67 -11.71
N ASP A 104 -7.21 -24.36 -12.79
CA ASP A 104 -8.05 -25.55 -12.70
C ASP A 104 -7.17 -26.66 -12.12
N LEU A 105 -6.99 -26.63 -10.80
CA LEU A 105 -6.12 -27.52 -10.06
C LEU A 105 -6.78 -28.89 -9.89
N PRO A 106 -6.12 -29.99 -10.31
CA PRO A 106 -6.39 -31.30 -9.72
C PRO A 106 -6.15 -31.22 -8.19
N VAL A 107 -6.98 -31.90 -7.41
CA VAL A 107 -7.02 -31.82 -5.92
C VAL A 107 -5.64 -32.00 -5.26
N ASP A 108 -4.71 -32.73 -5.89
CA ASP A 108 -3.38 -33.07 -5.36
C ASP A 108 -2.29 -31.99 -5.46
N ALA A 109 -2.45 -30.95 -6.28
CA ALA A 109 -1.42 -29.91 -6.44
C ALA A 109 -1.62 -28.68 -5.53
N LYS A 110 -2.79 -28.56 -4.88
CA LYS A 110 -3.11 -27.49 -3.90
C LYS A 110 -2.12 -27.44 -2.72
N PRO A 111 -1.72 -28.57 -2.09
CA PRO A 111 -0.86 -28.52 -0.91
C PRO A 111 0.56 -28.01 -1.17
N LEU A 112 1.04 -28.04 -2.42
CA LEU A 112 2.38 -27.57 -2.77
C LEU A 112 2.45 -26.06 -3.00
N LEU A 113 1.41 -25.49 -3.62
CA LEU A 113 1.25 -24.04 -3.76
C LEU A 113 1.10 -23.37 -2.39
N ASP A 114 0.47 -24.06 -1.43
CA ASP A 114 0.26 -23.56 -0.06
C ASP A 114 1.51 -23.71 0.83
N ARG A 115 2.36 -24.71 0.59
CA ARG A 115 3.54 -25.00 1.44
C ARG A 115 4.74 -24.10 1.15
N ALA A 116 4.86 -23.55 -0.06
CA ALA A 116 6.03 -22.76 -0.47
C ALA A 116 6.32 -21.52 0.43
N ASN A 117 5.30 -20.97 1.12
CA ASN A 117 5.47 -19.82 2.01
C ASN A 117 5.18 -20.09 3.49
N ARG A 118 4.50 -21.18 3.87
CA ARG A 118 4.25 -21.50 5.29
C ARG A 118 5.55 -21.60 6.11
N ARG A 119 6.70 -21.85 5.48
CA ARG A 119 8.01 -21.90 6.15
C ARG A 119 8.62 -20.52 6.46
N LYS A 120 8.30 -19.46 5.70
CA LYS A 120 8.79 -18.09 5.97
C LYS A 120 7.82 -17.26 6.81
N VAL A 121 6.51 -17.39 6.58
CA VAL A 121 5.50 -16.66 7.36
C VAL A 121 5.57 -17.07 8.83
N LYS A 122 5.72 -18.37 9.13
CA LYS A 122 5.85 -18.87 10.52
C LYS A 122 7.15 -18.47 11.23
N GLN A 123 8.20 -18.07 10.50
CA GLN A 123 9.47 -17.61 11.09
C GLN A 123 9.48 -16.09 11.36
N TRP A 124 8.62 -15.31 10.70
CA TRP A 124 8.48 -13.86 10.95
C TRP A 124 7.29 -13.52 11.86
N THR A 125 6.29 -14.39 11.96
CA THR A 125 5.21 -14.28 12.95
C THR A 125 5.68 -14.82 14.30
N GLY A 126 6.67 -14.17 14.91
CA GLY A 126 6.84 -14.24 16.35
C GLY A 126 5.57 -13.68 16.98
N GLN A 127 4.90 -14.48 17.81
CA GLN A 127 3.53 -14.24 18.31
C GLN A 127 3.34 -12.88 19.02
N ALA A 128 4.42 -12.20 19.43
CA ALA A 128 4.38 -10.84 19.96
C ALA A 128 4.19 -9.75 18.88
N MET A 129 4.75 -9.91 17.67
CA MET A 129 4.61 -8.94 16.58
C MET A 129 3.20 -8.95 15.97
N SER A 130 2.46 -10.05 16.14
CA SER A 130 1.07 -10.17 15.66
C SER A 130 0.12 -9.26 16.43
N ILE A 131 0.33 -9.04 17.74
CA ILE A 131 -0.52 -8.16 18.56
C ILE A 131 -0.23 -6.68 18.27
N LEU A 132 1.04 -6.35 18.00
CA LEU A 132 1.51 -4.99 17.73
C LEU A 132 1.09 -4.43 16.36
N PHE A 133 0.43 -5.23 15.51
CA PHE A 133 -0.03 -4.85 14.17
C PHE A 133 -1.39 -5.46 13.81
N VAL A 134 -2.24 -5.76 14.81
CA VAL A 134 -3.62 -6.19 14.52
C VAL A 134 -4.37 -5.03 13.88
N ARG A 135 -4.87 -5.27 12.66
CA ARG A 135 -5.78 -4.36 11.95
C ARG A 135 -7.19 -4.88 12.13
N ILE A 136 -8.07 -4.03 12.66
CA ILE A 136 -9.49 -4.31 12.80
C ILE A 136 -10.20 -3.42 11.77
N PRO A 137 -10.57 -3.97 10.59
CA PRO A 137 -11.36 -3.23 9.61
C PRO A 137 -12.75 -2.99 10.20
N LEU A 138 -13.18 -1.72 10.25
CA LEU A 138 -14.47 -1.34 10.84
C LEU A 138 -15.49 -1.03 9.76
N ILE A 139 -15.09 -0.28 8.73
CA ILE A 139 -15.98 0.28 7.73
C ILE A 139 -15.29 0.21 6.36
N ASN A 140 -16.07 0.06 5.29
CA ASN A 140 -15.61 0.31 3.93
C ASN A 140 -15.85 1.80 3.59
N PRO A 141 -14.81 2.66 3.60
CA PRO A 141 -14.96 4.10 3.42
C PRO A 141 -15.11 4.49 1.94
N ASP A 142 -15.03 3.53 1.01
CA ASP A 142 -14.83 3.83 -0.42
C ASP A 142 -15.94 4.72 -0.99
N ARG A 143 -17.20 4.44 -0.61
CA ARG A 143 -18.36 5.25 -1.02
C ARG A 143 -18.35 6.64 -0.38
N PHE A 144 -18.04 6.72 0.91
CA PHE A 144 -17.99 7.99 1.64
C PHE A 144 -16.89 8.91 1.07
N LEU A 145 -15.69 8.36 0.84
CA LEU A 145 -14.59 9.10 0.24
C LEU A 145 -14.90 9.53 -1.20
N THR A 146 -15.57 8.68 -1.98
CA THR A 146 -16.02 9.05 -3.34
C THR A 146 -17.03 10.21 -3.31
N TRP A 147 -17.90 10.23 -2.32
CA TRP A 147 -18.87 11.31 -2.12
C TRP A 147 -18.23 12.61 -1.64
N CYS A 148 -17.22 12.54 -0.76
CA CYS A 148 -16.46 13.72 -0.32
C CYS A 148 -15.49 14.25 -1.40
N LEU A 149 -15.02 13.39 -2.30
CA LEU A 149 -14.05 13.74 -3.33
C LEU A 149 -14.39 15.03 -4.11
N PRO A 150 -15.61 15.27 -4.64
CA PRO A 150 -15.94 16.50 -5.35
C PRO A 150 -15.73 17.78 -4.53
N LEU A 151 -15.95 17.74 -3.22
CA LEU A 151 -15.72 18.89 -2.33
C LEU A 151 -14.23 19.24 -2.25
N PHE A 152 -13.36 18.23 -2.19
CA PHE A 152 -11.92 18.42 -2.09
C PHE A 152 -11.21 18.54 -3.45
N LYS A 153 -11.85 18.19 -4.57
CA LYS A 153 -11.29 18.33 -5.93
C LYS A 153 -10.61 19.69 -6.20
N PRO A 154 -11.24 20.86 -5.91
CA PRO A 154 -10.60 22.15 -6.16
C PRO A 154 -9.35 22.36 -5.31
N LEU A 155 -9.40 22.00 -4.02
CA LEU A 155 -8.27 22.10 -3.09
C LEU A 155 -7.12 21.16 -3.45
N LEU A 156 -7.43 20.04 -4.09
CA LEU A 156 -6.44 19.07 -4.52
C LEU A 156 -5.78 19.46 -5.86
N SER A 157 -6.35 20.40 -6.63
CA SER A 157 -5.77 20.87 -7.89
C SER A 157 -4.38 21.51 -7.73
N LYS A 158 -3.66 21.77 -8.84
CA LYS A 158 -2.38 22.49 -8.78
C LYS A 158 -2.53 23.86 -8.11
N GLY A 159 -3.65 24.55 -8.35
CA GLY A 159 -3.97 25.83 -7.69
C GLY A 159 -4.27 25.65 -6.21
N GLY A 160 -4.98 24.59 -5.82
CA GLY A 160 -5.23 24.26 -4.43
C GLY A 160 -3.95 23.90 -3.64
N LEU A 161 -3.00 23.22 -4.29
CA LEU A 161 -1.67 23.00 -3.71
C LEU A 161 -0.91 24.33 -3.51
N ALA A 162 -0.95 25.24 -4.48
CA ALA A 162 -0.34 26.57 -4.34
C ALA A 162 -0.98 27.37 -3.20
N LEU A 163 -2.30 27.30 -3.06
CA LEU A 163 -3.04 27.92 -1.96
C LEU A 163 -2.67 27.29 -0.60
N TRP A 164 -2.51 25.97 -0.53
CA TRP A 164 -2.04 25.28 0.67
C TRP A 164 -0.61 25.69 1.05
N ILE A 165 0.30 25.83 0.07
CA ILE A 165 1.66 26.34 0.33
C ILE A 165 1.61 27.78 0.84
N ALA A 166 0.79 28.65 0.22
CA ALA A 166 0.63 30.03 0.65
C ALA A 166 0.04 30.12 2.07
N TRP A 167 -0.95 29.28 2.39
CA TRP A 167 -1.53 29.15 3.72
C TRP A 167 -0.47 28.76 4.76
N LEU A 168 0.32 27.73 4.49
CA LEU A 168 1.39 27.33 5.40
C LEU A 168 2.46 28.39 5.56
N ALA A 169 2.88 29.05 4.47
CA ALA A 169 3.85 30.13 4.52
C ALA A 169 3.34 31.29 5.39
N TYR A 170 2.07 31.64 5.27
CA TYR A 170 1.42 32.65 6.11
C TYR A 170 1.40 32.24 7.58
N CYS A 171 0.96 31.02 7.90
CA CYS A 171 0.93 30.51 9.27
C CYS A 171 2.34 30.51 9.89
N LEU A 172 3.35 30.04 9.15
CA LEU A 172 4.75 30.04 9.58
C LEU A 172 5.25 31.46 9.83
N TRP A 173 4.98 32.39 8.92
CA TRP A 173 5.41 33.78 9.06
C TRP A 173 4.83 34.45 10.31
N GLN A 174 3.55 34.18 10.62
CA GLN A 174 2.89 34.67 11.84
C GLN A 174 3.38 33.95 13.11
N PHE A 175 3.69 32.65 13.03
CA PHE A 175 4.07 31.84 14.18
C PHE A 175 5.53 32.02 14.63
N ILE A 176 6.47 32.16 13.68
CA ILE A 176 7.93 32.21 13.97
C ILE A 176 8.30 33.24 15.06
N PRO A 177 7.77 34.47 15.07
CA PRO A 177 8.10 35.46 16.12
C PRO A 177 7.68 35.04 17.53
N HIS A 178 6.68 34.17 17.67
CA HIS A 178 6.06 33.77 18.93
C HIS A 178 6.45 32.35 19.38
N VAL A 179 7.46 31.74 18.74
CA VAL A 179 7.93 30.39 19.10
C VAL A 179 8.39 30.32 20.56
N GLY A 180 9.00 31.40 21.08
CA GLY A 180 9.45 31.47 22.47
C GLY A 180 8.30 31.37 23.48
N SER A 181 7.21 32.12 23.28
CA SER A 181 6.03 32.06 24.14
C SER A 181 5.29 30.73 23.99
N PHE A 182 5.22 30.19 22.77
CA PHE A 182 4.62 28.88 22.53
C PHE A 182 5.32 27.76 23.33
N ILE A 183 6.67 27.75 23.35
CA ILE A 183 7.42 26.75 24.10
C ILE A 183 7.17 26.87 25.61
N HIS A 184 7.04 28.10 26.11
CA HIS A 184 6.72 28.32 27.52
C HIS A 184 5.32 27.79 27.88
N ASP A 185 4.32 28.07 27.06
CA ASP A 185 2.95 27.61 27.28
C ASP A 185 2.81 26.09 27.11
N ALA A 186 3.63 25.47 26.26
CA ALA A 186 3.61 24.03 26.01
C ALA A 186 3.87 23.19 27.26
N GLU A 187 4.63 23.70 28.24
CA GLU A 187 4.86 23.01 29.51
C GLU A 187 3.55 22.80 30.28
N SER A 188 2.64 23.77 30.24
CA SER A 188 1.32 23.67 30.86
C SER A 188 0.40 22.69 30.12
N VAL A 189 0.52 22.60 28.80
CA VAL A 189 -0.25 21.68 27.96
C VAL A 189 0.14 20.22 28.20
N LEU A 190 1.43 19.95 28.48
CA LEU A 190 1.95 18.61 28.75
C LEU A 190 1.61 18.08 30.16
N ALA A 191 0.97 18.89 31.00
CA ALA A 191 0.58 18.51 32.35
C ALA A 191 -0.32 17.26 32.35
N PRO A 192 -0.21 16.35 33.35
CA PRO A 192 -1.01 15.13 33.44
C PRO A 192 -2.53 15.35 33.39
N ALA A 193 -3.00 16.52 33.85
CA ALA A 193 -4.42 16.90 33.78
C ALA A 193 -4.96 16.95 32.34
N ASN A 194 -4.09 17.20 31.34
CA ASN A 194 -4.47 17.35 29.94
C ASN A 194 -4.30 16.06 29.13
N TRP A 195 -3.80 14.97 29.71
CA TRP A 195 -3.52 13.74 28.97
C TRP A 195 -4.77 13.15 28.28
N GLY A 196 -5.95 13.25 28.92
CA GLY A 196 -7.21 12.82 28.30
C GLY A 196 -7.51 13.59 27.01
N TRP A 197 -7.35 14.91 27.04
CA TRP A 197 -7.51 15.77 25.87
C TRP A 197 -6.45 15.50 24.81
N MET A 198 -5.20 15.28 25.21
CA MET A 198 -4.12 14.95 24.28
C MET A 198 -4.39 13.65 23.52
N VAL A 199 -4.85 12.59 24.20
CA VAL A 199 -5.21 11.33 23.54
C VAL A 199 -6.38 11.53 22.57
N LEU A 200 -7.41 12.27 22.98
CA LEU A 200 -8.55 12.56 22.11
C LEU A 200 -8.14 13.34 20.86
N LEU A 201 -7.38 14.42 21.03
CA LEU A 201 -6.87 15.24 19.92
C LEU A 201 -5.92 14.45 19.03
N PHE A 202 -5.09 13.57 19.60
CA PHE A 202 -4.25 12.67 18.85
C PHE A 202 -5.08 11.74 17.95
N LEU A 203 -6.13 11.11 18.50
CA LEU A 203 -7.02 10.23 17.72
C LEU A 203 -7.74 10.99 16.61
N ILE A 204 -8.26 12.19 16.88
CA ILE A 204 -8.93 13.03 15.88
C ILE A 204 -7.94 13.43 14.77
N THR A 205 -6.75 13.90 15.15
CA THR A 205 -5.71 14.33 14.21
C THR A 205 -5.26 13.17 13.33
N LYS A 206 -5.10 11.98 13.91
CA LYS A 206 -4.78 10.76 13.16
C LYS A 206 -5.94 10.28 12.28
N ALA A 207 -7.19 10.40 12.72
CA ALA A 207 -8.32 10.11 11.84
C ALA A 207 -8.32 11.01 10.61
N ILE A 208 -7.97 12.30 10.76
CA ILE A 208 -7.83 13.24 9.65
C ILE A 208 -6.61 12.93 8.78
N HIS A 209 -5.49 12.51 9.38
CA HIS A 209 -4.29 12.04 8.67
C HIS A 209 -4.63 10.88 7.72
N GLU A 210 -5.26 9.84 8.25
CA GLU A 210 -5.69 8.68 7.47
C GLU A 210 -6.74 9.08 6.41
N PHE A 211 -7.67 9.98 6.75
CA PHE A 211 -8.63 10.50 5.78
C PHE A 211 -7.93 11.21 4.59
N GLY A 212 -6.85 11.95 4.85
CA GLY A 212 -6.01 12.56 3.82
C GLY A 212 -5.44 11.53 2.85
N HIS A 213 -4.87 10.43 3.37
CA HIS A 213 -4.39 9.30 2.55
C HIS A 213 -5.51 8.72 1.68
N GLY A 214 -6.67 8.46 2.27
CA GLY A 214 -7.84 7.90 1.58
C GLY A 214 -8.33 8.80 0.44
N ILE A 215 -8.52 10.09 0.69
CA ILE A 215 -8.97 11.06 -0.33
C ILE A 215 -8.00 11.14 -1.51
N LEU A 216 -6.70 11.29 -1.25
CA LEU A 216 -5.73 11.38 -2.34
C LEU A 216 -5.63 10.06 -3.12
N CYS A 217 -5.72 8.93 -2.44
CA CYS A 217 -5.75 7.62 -3.09
C CYS A 217 -6.94 7.52 -4.06
N LYS A 218 -8.16 7.87 -3.59
CA LYS A 218 -9.37 7.91 -4.42
C LYS A 218 -9.26 8.89 -5.58
N ARG A 219 -8.67 10.07 -5.35
CA ARG A 219 -8.50 11.09 -6.40
C ARG A 219 -7.70 10.57 -7.59
N PHE A 220 -6.64 9.80 -7.33
CA PHE A 220 -5.80 9.23 -8.38
C PHE A 220 -6.35 7.90 -8.93
N GLY A 221 -7.56 7.50 -8.54
CA GLY A 221 -8.25 6.31 -9.04
C GLY A 221 -7.95 5.02 -8.29
N GLY A 222 -7.29 5.08 -7.13
CA GLY A 222 -7.08 3.92 -6.26
C GLY A 222 -8.35 3.57 -5.49
N ALA A 223 -8.55 2.29 -5.18
CA ALA A 223 -9.61 1.84 -4.28
C ALA A 223 -9.17 1.97 -2.81
N VAL A 224 -10.11 2.26 -1.92
CA VAL A 224 -9.86 2.31 -0.47
C VAL A 224 -10.84 1.36 0.22
N PRO A 225 -10.52 0.05 0.25
CA PRO A 225 -11.50 -0.97 0.63
C PRO A 225 -11.79 -0.98 2.13
N GLU A 226 -10.81 -0.61 2.96
CA GLU A 226 -10.89 -0.75 4.42
C GLU A 226 -10.44 0.52 5.12
N MET A 227 -11.19 0.89 6.16
CA MET A 227 -10.80 1.86 7.17
C MET A 227 -11.21 1.31 8.54
N GLY A 228 -10.37 1.53 9.54
CA GLY A 228 -10.62 0.98 10.86
C GLY A 228 -9.62 1.44 11.88
N VAL A 229 -9.35 0.57 12.84
CA VAL A 229 -8.39 0.82 13.91
C VAL A 229 -7.29 -0.23 13.86
N MET A 230 -6.05 0.23 13.92
CA MET A 230 -4.87 -0.60 14.06
C MET A 230 -4.28 -0.41 15.45
N MET A 231 -3.89 -1.50 16.10
CA MET A 231 -3.15 -1.44 17.36
C MET A 231 -1.67 -1.20 17.05
N LEU A 232 -1.15 -0.02 17.37
CA LEU A 232 0.28 0.29 17.26
C LEU A 232 0.87 0.33 18.67
N ILE A 233 1.65 -0.69 19.04
CA ILE A 233 2.26 -0.77 20.39
C ILE A 233 1.21 -0.61 21.51
N MET A 234 0.14 -1.41 21.44
CA MET A 234 -0.99 -1.39 22.38
C MET A 234 -1.83 -0.10 22.38
N MET A 235 -1.53 0.89 21.54
CA MET A 235 -2.34 2.09 21.38
C MET A 235 -3.23 1.95 20.13
N PRO A 236 -4.56 2.05 20.26
CA PRO A 236 -5.45 2.06 19.10
C PRO A 236 -5.21 3.35 18.30
N ALA A 237 -4.96 3.22 17.00
CA ALA A 237 -4.83 4.34 16.08
C ALA A 237 -5.73 4.11 14.85
N PRO A 238 -6.38 5.15 14.31
CA PRO A 238 -7.07 5.05 13.03
C PRO A 238 -6.13 4.55 11.92
N PHE A 239 -6.68 3.83 10.95
CA PHE A 239 -5.96 3.34 9.77
C PHE A 239 -6.87 3.39 8.54
N VAL A 240 -6.29 3.74 7.38
CA VAL A 240 -6.91 3.57 6.06
C VAL A 240 -6.04 2.71 5.14
N ASP A 241 -6.66 1.79 4.40
CA ASP A 241 -5.96 1.01 3.38
C ASP A 241 -5.78 1.81 2.08
N ALA A 242 -4.68 2.57 2.00
CA ALA A 242 -4.24 3.26 0.80
C ALA A 242 -3.27 2.44 -0.07
N THR A 243 -3.25 1.11 0.06
CA THR A 243 -2.29 0.24 -0.66
C THR A 243 -2.45 0.31 -2.18
N SER A 244 -3.63 0.69 -2.68
CA SER A 244 -3.85 1.00 -4.10
C SER A 244 -2.90 2.04 -4.68
N SER A 245 -2.34 2.91 -3.84
CA SER A 245 -1.33 3.86 -4.29
C SER A 245 -0.09 3.18 -4.88
N TRP A 246 0.25 1.97 -4.45
CA TRP A 246 1.43 1.26 -4.94
C TRP A 246 1.32 0.87 -6.42
N SER A 247 0.12 0.73 -6.99
CA SER A 247 -0.06 0.42 -8.42
C SER A 247 0.04 1.65 -9.32
N PHE A 248 0.02 2.87 -8.78
CA PHE A 248 0.05 4.09 -9.59
C PHE A 248 1.35 4.20 -10.42
N ALA A 249 1.21 4.45 -11.72
CA ALA A 249 2.33 4.58 -12.65
C ALA A 249 3.21 5.81 -12.34
N SER A 250 2.59 6.93 -11.96
CA SER A 250 3.29 8.18 -11.64
C SER A 250 3.90 8.14 -10.25
N ARG A 251 5.23 8.32 -10.15
CA ARG A 251 5.93 8.46 -8.86
C ARG A 251 5.41 9.62 -8.02
N TRP A 252 4.94 10.69 -8.65
CA TRP A 252 4.43 11.87 -7.97
C TRP A 252 3.06 11.62 -7.34
N HIS A 253 2.19 10.82 -7.96
CA HIS A 253 0.92 10.43 -7.36
C HIS A 253 1.14 9.59 -6.10
N ARG A 254 2.10 8.65 -6.15
CA ARG A 254 2.48 7.84 -4.98
C ARG A 254 3.02 8.70 -3.84
N PHE A 255 3.93 9.63 -4.17
CA PHE A 255 4.48 10.56 -3.21
C PHE A 255 3.40 11.42 -2.57
N LEU A 256 2.49 12.01 -3.36
CA LEU A 256 1.42 12.85 -2.85
C LEU A 256 0.47 12.07 -1.93
N VAL A 257 0.12 10.83 -2.27
CA VAL A 257 -0.70 9.99 -1.38
C VAL A 257 0.02 9.74 -0.07
N ASN A 258 1.31 9.40 -0.09
CA ASN A 258 2.10 9.17 1.12
C ASN A 258 2.33 10.46 1.95
N ALA A 259 2.33 11.63 1.31
CA ALA A 259 2.45 12.91 1.99
C ALA A 259 1.09 13.44 2.50
N ALA A 260 -0.02 12.90 1.99
CA ALA A 260 -1.37 13.43 2.20
C ALA A 260 -1.73 13.59 3.68
N GLY A 261 -1.43 12.59 4.50
CA GLY A 261 -1.72 12.64 5.93
C GLY A 261 -1.03 13.83 6.60
N MET A 262 0.28 14.01 6.35
CA MET A 262 1.04 15.15 6.86
C MET A 262 0.53 16.48 6.31
N MET A 263 0.10 16.53 5.05
CA MET A 263 -0.43 17.75 4.46
C MET A 263 -1.70 18.25 5.16
N PHE A 264 -2.60 17.32 5.52
CA PHE A 264 -3.82 17.63 6.27
C PHE A 264 -3.50 17.99 7.72
N GLU A 265 -2.58 17.26 8.38
CA GLU A 265 -2.12 17.60 9.74
C GLU A 265 -1.51 19.01 9.79
N LEU A 266 -0.64 19.36 8.84
CA LEU A 266 -0.02 20.68 8.78
C LEU A 266 -1.03 21.81 8.51
N ALA A 267 -2.05 21.55 7.67
CA ALA A 267 -3.10 22.54 7.42
C ALA A 267 -3.86 22.90 8.70
N ILE A 268 -4.21 21.88 9.50
CA ILE A 268 -4.89 22.03 10.78
C ILE A 268 -3.96 22.66 11.81
N ALA A 269 -2.71 22.21 11.89
CA ALA A 269 -1.71 22.77 12.79
C ALA A 269 -1.49 24.26 12.55
N GLY A 270 -1.44 24.69 11.27
CA GLY A 270 -1.37 26.11 10.92
C GLY A 270 -2.58 26.91 11.41
N GLY A 271 -3.79 26.38 11.23
CA GLY A 271 -5.01 27.03 11.74
C GLY A 271 -5.06 27.10 13.27
N ALA A 272 -4.65 26.04 13.95
CA ALA A 272 -4.56 26.01 15.41
C ALA A 272 -3.51 27.00 15.95
N ALA A 273 -2.36 27.12 15.29
CA ALA A 273 -1.33 28.08 15.65
C ALA A 273 -1.82 29.53 15.51
N LEU A 274 -2.55 29.85 14.43
CA LEU A 274 -3.18 31.16 14.28
C LEU A 274 -4.25 31.40 15.34
N PHE A 275 -5.10 30.40 15.64
CA PHE A 275 -6.11 30.53 16.68
C PHE A 275 -5.49 30.82 18.05
N TRP A 276 -4.41 30.11 18.41
CA TRP A 276 -3.65 30.37 19.63
C TRP A 276 -3.04 31.78 19.64
N LEU A 277 -2.49 32.26 18.53
CA LEU A 277 -2.02 33.65 18.40
C LEU A 277 -3.15 34.66 18.64
N TYR A 278 -4.36 34.41 18.12
CA TYR A 278 -5.51 35.30 18.36
C TYR A 278 -6.00 35.29 19.81
N GLU A 279 -5.85 34.17 20.53
CA GLU A 279 -6.26 34.07 21.94
C GLU A 279 -5.23 34.72 22.89
N THR A 280 -3.95 34.69 22.50
CA THR A 280 -2.82 35.20 23.31
C THR A 280 -2.41 36.64 23.00
N ALA A 281 -2.90 37.22 21.89
CA ALA A 281 -2.67 38.62 21.49
C ALA A 281 -3.64 39.59 22.18
#